data_AF-A0A7V2TYX0-F1
#
_entry.id   AF-A0A7V2TYX0-F1
#
_cell.length_a   1.000
_cell.length_b   1.000
_cell.length_c   1.000
_cell.angle_alpha   90.00
_cell.angle_beta   90.00
_cell.angle_gamma   90.00
#
_symmetry.space_group_name_H-M   'P 1'
#
loop_
_entity.id
_entity.type
_entity.pdbx_description
1 polymer ?
#
loop_
_entity_poly.entity_id
_entity_poly.type
_entity_poly.pdbx_seq_one_letter_code
_entity_poly.pdbx_strand_id
1 'polypeptide(L)'
;MVTWPLLVQVVAFQETGNLKYWQKAKELMAVLLQNEQRSGGKGYVTNPLVGIGNENNAYTLMNSYSVKGLVAFAEEALRRGEWTADYSNLMKRWATWLTTPVPHGAYFPDGNYFTPPNPAVEYGTFVYAFCPPGLKCTLPTSPTGDVVYNMMISDLFTWLAKNDPGGGNPNTKQTWDELARLTFHDSVNHGPQPYGVVGFLTNMYPTTETKALGWIQLFQDRTALYLADSSPSPSPESCTYSLSPSGQNFGAEGGSGTIYVTAPAGCAFSAASHASWITFAPLVAAPPKTSSGVVNFSVAANSGTNSRTGTLTIAGLTFTVSQQGQPCTYSISPARTSLPSPGGTGNVLVSAPEGCDWTAASAASWISVTSGSSGSGNGQVHYSASANLSPSPRSGMVSIAGKTFRVDQEGQPCSYALSPTGKSFSSSEATGSVGVATAAGCPWTARSQVPWITIHSGTRGEGKGLVNYAVQANPDSNPRSGILLIAGQAFVVSQEGRGRLPLIAVAPHRLDFGSVQWGKSATQKLAVTNVGNAPLTIRKISITAGVPGRFTCDQAGKSLAPGERDVLIVRFTPLSRGTLKGILQVESDAANQPVIRIPLTGRGY
;
A
#
# COMPACT_ATOMS: atom_id res chain seq x y z
N MET A 1 40.90 -56.31 -46.45
CA MET A 1 41.33 -57.32 -45.45
C MET A 1 42.84 -57.36 -45.19
N VAL A 2 43.72 -56.84 -46.06
CA VAL A 2 45.20 -56.85 -45.82
C VAL A 2 45.69 -55.80 -44.80
N THR A 3 44.91 -54.79 -44.45
CA THR A 3 45.35 -53.64 -43.64
C THR A 3 45.46 -53.91 -42.14
N TRP A 4 44.68 -54.86 -41.59
CA TRP A 4 44.85 -55.31 -40.20
C TRP A 4 46.11 -56.16 -40.02
N PRO A 5 46.36 -57.19 -40.86
CA PRO A 5 47.66 -57.85 -40.89
C PRO A 5 48.82 -56.87 -41.08
N LEU A 6 48.66 -55.86 -41.97
CA LEU A 6 49.65 -54.80 -42.16
C LEU A 6 49.94 -54.05 -40.85
N LEU A 7 48.91 -53.59 -40.13
CA LEU A 7 49.08 -52.93 -38.85
C LEU A 7 49.82 -53.81 -37.84
N VAL A 8 49.44 -55.10 -37.73
CA VAL A 8 50.11 -56.06 -36.84
C VAL A 8 51.59 -56.20 -37.19
N GLN A 9 51.93 -56.30 -38.48
CA GLN A 9 53.33 -56.38 -38.91
C GLN A 9 54.12 -55.10 -38.59
N VAL A 10 53.51 -53.92 -38.78
CA VAL A 10 54.14 -52.63 -38.45
C VAL A 10 54.38 -52.51 -36.95
N VAL A 11 53.39 -52.81 -36.12
CA VAL A 11 53.51 -52.76 -34.65
C VAL A 11 54.52 -53.79 -34.14
N ALA A 12 54.46 -55.04 -34.63
CA ALA A 12 55.42 -56.07 -34.26
C ALA A 12 56.86 -55.67 -34.64
N PHE A 13 57.04 -54.98 -35.77
CA PHE A 13 58.34 -54.41 -36.12
C PHE A 13 58.75 -53.29 -35.15
N GLN A 14 57.87 -52.34 -34.85
CA GLN A 14 58.15 -51.23 -33.94
C GLN A 14 58.53 -51.70 -32.53
N GLU A 15 57.90 -52.77 -32.03
CA GLU A 15 58.18 -53.32 -30.71
C GLU A 15 59.44 -54.19 -30.66
N THR A 16 59.75 -54.94 -31.72
CA THR A 16 60.81 -55.95 -31.70
C THR A 16 62.07 -55.57 -32.47
N GLY A 17 61.99 -54.59 -33.36
CA GLY A 17 63.04 -54.25 -34.34
C GLY A 17 63.28 -55.35 -35.39
N ASN A 18 62.49 -56.43 -35.41
CA ASN A 18 62.74 -57.57 -36.29
C ASN A 18 62.30 -57.27 -37.74
N LEU A 19 63.29 -57.13 -38.63
CA LEU A 19 63.10 -56.78 -40.04
C LEU A 19 62.19 -57.76 -40.81
N LYS A 20 61.98 -58.98 -40.34
CA LYS A 20 61.03 -59.92 -40.95
C LYS A 20 59.61 -59.37 -40.98
N TYR A 21 59.19 -58.71 -39.90
CA TYR A 21 57.86 -58.11 -39.82
C TYR A 21 57.75 -56.89 -40.75
N TRP A 22 58.80 -56.06 -40.82
CA TRP A 22 58.84 -54.93 -41.75
C TRP A 22 58.81 -55.38 -43.21
N GLN A 23 59.58 -56.41 -43.56
CA GLN A 23 59.56 -56.98 -44.91
C GLN A 23 58.15 -57.49 -45.26
N LYS A 24 57.47 -58.13 -44.30
CA LYS A 24 56.10 -58.60 -44.51
C LYS A 24 55.10 -57.46 -44.65
N ALA A 25 55.27 -56.37 -43.90
CA ALA A 25 54.45 -55.16 -44.04
C ALA A 25 54.59 -54.56 -45.46
N LYS A 26 55.81 -54.47 -45.98
CA LYS A 26 56.06 -53.99 -47.36
C LYS A 26 55.40 -54.87 -48.41
N GLU A 27 55.49 -56.19 -48.28
CA GLU A 27 54.79 -57.12 -49.17
C GLU A 27 53.27 -56.88 -49.17
N LEU A 28 52.67 -56.71 -47.99
CA LEU A 28 51.23 -56.46 -47.86
C LEU A 28 50.81 -55.14 -48.50
N MET A 29 51.58 -54.07 -48.31
CA MET A 29 51.32 -52.77 -48.93
C MET A 29 51.50 -52.82 -50.46
N ALA A 30 52.52 -53.54 -50.95
CA ALA A 30 52.74 -53.74 -52.38
C ALA A 30 51.58 -54.51 -53.04
N VAL A 31 51.06 -55.55 -52.36
CA VAL A 31 49.88 -56.30 -52.83
C VAL A 31 48.64 -55.40 -52.89
N LEU A 32 48.45 -54.51 -51.91
CA LEU A 32 47.34 -53.56 -51.93
C LEU A 32 47.45 -52.61 -53.13
N LEU A 33 48.62 -51.99 -53.33
CA LEU A 33 48.88 -51.11 -54.46
C LEU A 33 48.65 -51.82 -55.79
N GLN A 34 49.18 -53.04 -55.96
CA GLN A 34 49.02 -53.82 -57.18
C GLN A 34 47.55 -54.13 -57.46
N ASN A 35 46.76 -54.47 -56.45
CA ASN A 35 45.34 -54.76 -56.61
C ASN A 35 44.51 -53.50 -56.92
N GLU A 36 44.85 -52.36 -56.33
CA GLU A 36 44.21 -51.07 -56.63
C GLU A 36 44.53 -50.64 -58.07
N GLN A 37 45.76 -50.81 -58.53
CA GLN A 37 46.17 -50.56 -59.91
C GLN A 37 45.46 -51.49 -60.90
N ARG A 38 45.36 -52.79 -60.60
CA ARG A 38 44.55 -53.75 -61.39
C ARG A 38 43.08 -53.38 -61.45
N SER A 39 42.58 -52.69 -60.43
CA SER A 39 41.21 -52.18 -60.34
C SER A 39 41.03 -50.83 -61.05
N GLY A 40 42.03 -50.39 -61.83
CA GLY A 40 41.99 -49.17 -62.62
C GLY A 40 42.58 -47.94 -61.94
N GLY A 41 43.23 -48.09 -60.77
CA GLY A 41 43.96 -46.99 -60.14
C GLY A 41 43.04 -45.84 -59.69
N LYS A 42 41.91 -46.17 -59.07
CA LYS A 42 40.86 -45.20 -58.68
C LYS A 42 40.71 -45.01 -57.17
N GLY A 43 41.62 -45.57 -56.38
CA GLY A 43 41.59 -45.55 -54.91
C GLY A 43 40.82 -46.71 -54.28
N TYR A 44 40.25 -47.64 -55.05
CA TYR A 44 39.53 -48.80 -54.53
C TYR A 44 39.93 -50.09 -55.26
N VAL A 45 39.66 -51.23 -54.62
CA VAL A 45 39.88 -52.56 -55.19
C VAL A 45 38.53 -53.19 -55.54
N THR A 46 38.37 -53.66 -56.78
CA THR A 46 37.18 -54.40 -57.21
C THR A 46 37.35 -55.90 -56.99
N ASN A 47 36.26 -56.60 -56.66
CA ASN A 47 36.27 -58.07 -56.57
C ASN A 47 35.49 -58.66 -57.75
N PRO A 48 36.16 -59.18 -58.79
CA PRO A 48 35.47 -59.76 -59.94
C PRO A 48 34.90 -61.16 -59.70
N LEU A 49 35.14 -61.80 -58.53
CA LEU A 49 34.88 -63.25 -58.31
C LEU A 49 33.68 -63.60 -57.45
N VAL A 50 32.91 -62.64 -56.90
CA VAL A 50 31.75 -62.94 -56.03
C VAL A 50 30.44 -62.70 -56.77
N GLY A 51 29.95 -63.77 -57.43
CA GLY A 51 28.60 -63.85 -58.00
C GLY A 51 27.51 -64.15 -56.95
N ILE A 52 27.57 -63.49 -55.79
CA ILE A 52 26.51 -63.54 -54.76
C ILE A 52 26.04 -62.09 -54.60
N GLY A 53 24.74 -61.86 -54.79
CA GLY A 53 24.00 -60.60 -54.76
C GLY A 53 24.70 -59.31 -54.27
N ASN A 54 24.50 -58.24 -55.06
CA ASN A 54 24.86 -56.83 -54.84
C ASN A 54 26.28 -56.40 -55.26
N GLU A 55 26.42 -56.24 -56.59
CA GLU A 55 27.12 -55.17 -57.31
C GLU A 55 27.99 -54.19 -56.47
N ASN A 56 29.32 -54.22 -56.65
CA ASN A 56 30.35 -53.18 -56.37
C ASN A 56 30.18 -52.20 -55.18
N ASN A 57 29.44 -52.57 -54.13
CA ASN A 57 29.26 -51.73 -52.96
C ASN A 57 30.57 -51.58 -52.18
N ALA A 58 30.91 -50.36 -51.83
CA ALA A 58 31.99 -50.08 -50.92
C ALA A 58 31.44 -49.81 -49.52
N TYR A 59 31.78 -50.69 -48.58
CA TYR A 59 31.44 -50.51 -47.17
C TYR A 59 32.38 -49.48 -46.53
N THR A 60 31.85 -48.33 -46.13
CA THR A 60 32.62 -47.26 -45.48
C THR A 60 33.30 -47.79 -44.23
N LEU A 61 32.57 -48.55 -43.40
CA LEU A 61 33.12 -49.20 -42.21
C LEU A 61 34.43 -49.97 -42.49
N MET A 62 34.44 -50.81 -43.53
CA MET A 62 35.62 -51.61 -43.89
C MET A 62 36.80 -50.76 -44.38
N ASN A 63 36.51 -49.64 -45.04
CA ASN A 63 37.52 -48.69 -45.47
C ASN A 63 38.04 -47.86 -44.28
N SER A 64 37.17 -47.38 -43.41
CA SER A 64 37.52 -46.70 -42.16
C SER A 64 38.47 -47.53 -41.30
N TYR A 65 38.24 -48.84 -41.16
CA TYR A 65 39.14 -49.75 -40.44
C TYR A 65 40.53 -49.87 -41.05
N SER A 66 40.66 -49.57 -42.35
CA SER A 66 41.92 -49.67 -43.05
C SER A 66 42.85 -48.47 -42.80
N VAL A 67 42.28 -47.32 -42.37
CA VAL A 67 43.02 -46.06 -42.15
C VAL A 67 44.22 -46.27 -41.23
N LYS A 68 44.01 -46.89 -40.05
CA LYS A 68 45.07 -47.03 -39.05
C LYS A 68 46.27 -47.82 -39.56
N GLY A 69 46.04 -48.93 -40.27
CA GLY A 69 47.10 -49.76 -40.81
C GLY A 69 47.88 -49.07 -41.92
N LEU A 70 47.20 -48.34 -42.79
CA LEU A 70 47.82 -47.60 -43.89
C LEU A 70 48.64 -46.42 -43.39
N VAL A 71 48.07 -45.64 -42.48
CA VAL A 71 48.76 -44.53 -41.81
C VAL A 71 50.00 -45.03 -41.05
N ALA A 72 49.86 -46.09 -40.24
CA ALA A 72 50.98 -46.62 -39.46
C ALA A 72 52.13 -47.10 -40.35
N PHE A 73 51.82 -47.78 -41.46
CA PHE A 73 52.82 -48.15 -42.45
C PHE A 73 53.46 -46.92 -43.10
N ALA A 74 52.66 -45.90 -43.45
CA ALA A 74 53.17 -44.68 -44.08
C ALA A 74 54.13 -43.92 -43.18
N GLU A 75 53.78 -43.75 -41.90
CA GLU A 75 54.65 -43.10 -40.91
C GLU A 75 55.95 -43.87 -40.69
N GLU A 76 55.90 -45.20 -40.62
CA GLU A 76 57.10 -46.05 -40.51
C GLU A 76 57.97 -45.95 -41.76
N ALA A 77 57.38 -46.05 -42.95
CA ALA A 77 58.10 -45.98 -44.21
C ALA A 77 58.74 -44.60 -44.41
N LEU A 78 58.05 -43.51 -44.07
CA LEU A 78 58.60 -42.16 -44.09
C LEU A 78 59.81 -42.03 -43.17
N ARG A 79 59.71 -42.54 -41.92
CA ARG A 79 60.80 -42.51 -40.95
C ARG A 79 62.04 -43.27 -41.43
N ARG A 80 61.83 -44.33 -42.20
CA ARG A 80 62.90 -45.17 -42.76
C ARG A 80 63.41 -44.70 -44.13
N GLY A 81 62.83 -43.65 -44.71
CA GLY A 81 63.14 -43.22 -46.07
C GLY A 81 62.73 -44.23 -47.15
N GLU A 82 61.80 -45.14 -46.84
CA GLU A 82 61.31 -46.20 -47.72
C GLU A 82 59.93 -45.85 -48.34
N TRP A 83 59.43 -44.63 -48.10
CA TRP A 83 58.16 -44.14 -48.67
C TRP A 83 58.33 -43.69 -50.12
N THR A 84 57.34 -44.00 -50.98
CA THR A 84 57.42 -43.76 -52.42
C THR A 84 56.30 -42.84 -52.92
N ALA A 85 56.50 -42.28 -54.13
CA ALA A 85 55.46 -41.50 -54.82
C ALA A 85 54.23 -42.36 -55.14
N ASP A 86 54.40 -43.64 -55.45
CA ASP A 86 53.29 -44.56 -55.72
C ASP A 86 52.39 -44.75 -54.50
N TYR A 87 52.99 -44.89 -53.31
CA TYR A 87 52.23 -44.97 -52.07
C TYR A 87 51.54 -43.65 -51.72
N SER A 88 52.20 -42.51 -51.96
CA SER A 88 51.60 -41.18 -51.81
C SER A 88 50.36 -41.04 -52.70
N ASN A 89 50.48 -41.43 -53.97
CA ASN A 89 49.38 -41.37 -54.93
C ASN A 89 48.24 -42.33 -54.56
N LEU A 90 48.54 -43.54 -54.06
CA LEU A 90 47.54 -44.47 -53.55
C LEU A 90 46.71 -43.84 -52.42
N MET A 91 47.38 -43.25 -51.42
CA MET A 91 46.71 -42.59 -50.28
C MET A 91 45.80 -41.44 -50.74
N LYS A 92 46.28 -40.59 -51.67
CA LYS A 92 45.49 -39.49 -52.23
C LYS A 92 44.27 -40.00 -53.00
N ARG A 93 44.45 -40.97 -53.90
CA ARG A 93 43.33 -41.54 -54.68
C ARG A 93 42.28 -42.16 -53.78
N TRP A 94 42.72 -42.89 -52.75
CA TRP A 94 41.81 -43.49 -51.78
C TRP A 94 41.03 -42.43 -50.99
N ALA A 95 41.69 -41.38 -50.50
CA ALA A 95 41.05 -40.26 -49.80
C ALA A 95 40.08 -39.47 -50.69
N THR A 96 40.48 -39.18 -51.93
CA THR A 96 39.62 -38.56 -52.96
C THR A 96 38.38 -39.40 -53.20
N TRP A 97 38.55 -40.71 -53.35
CA TRP A 97 37.43 -41.60 -53.59
C TRP A 97 36.47 -41.69 -52.38
N LEU A 98 37.01 -41.80 -51.17
CA LEU A 98 36.20 -41.80 -49.93
C LEU A 98 35.31 -40.56 -49.80
N THR A 99 35.73 -39.43 -50.38
CA THR A 99 35.05 -38.13 -50.29
C THR A 99 34.43 -37.67 -51.60
N THR A 100 34.09 -38.59 -52.52
CA THR A 100 33.39 -38.23 -53.77
C THR A 100 32.05 -38.97 -53.89
N PRO A 101 30.91 -38.31 -53.60
CA PRO A 101 30.80 -36.97 -53.01
C PRO A 101 31.21 -36.95 -51.53
N VAL A 102 31.50 -35.76 -51.00
CA VAL A 102 31.57 -35.57 -49.55
C VAL A 102 30.19 -35.90 -49.00
N PRO A 103 30.07 -36.61 -47.87
CA PRO A 103 28.75 -36.90 -47.32
C PRO A 103 27.97 -35.61 -47.08
N HIS A 104 26.73 -35.55 -47.57
CA HIS A 104 25.76 -34.49 -47.29
C HIS A 104 24.46 -35.18 -46.81
N GLY A 105 23.94 -34.81 -45.64
CA GLY A 105 22.75 -35.43 -45.05
C GLY A 105 22.35 -34.80 -43.71
N ALA A 106 21.18 -35.17 -43.17
CA ALA A 106 20.67 -34.67 -41.90
C ALA A 106 20.72 -35.76 -40.82
N TYR A 107 21.10 -35.40 -39.59
CA TYR A 107 21.04 -36.27 -38.42
C TYR A 107 19.58 -36.58 -38.03
N PHE A 108 19.30 -37.81 -37.60
CA PHE A 108 18.10 -38.12 -36.83
C PHE A 108 18.36 -37.69 -35.38
N PRO A 109 17.73 -36.62 -34.86
CA PRO A 109 18.16 -35.98 -33.62
C PRO A 109 18.01 -36.87 -32.39
N ASP A 110 17.10 -37.86 -32.44
CA ASP A 110 16.58 -38.50 -31.22
C ASP A 110 16.79 -40.02 -31.18
N GLY A 111 17.57 -40.60 -32.10
CA GLY A 111 17.74 -42.07 -32.18
C GLY A 111 16.45 -42.84 -32.51
N ASN A 112 15.37 -42.15 -32.89
CA ASN A 112 14.08 -42.72 -33.25
C ASN A 112 13.87 -42.63 -34.77
N TYR A 113 13.77 -43.79 -35.43
CA TYR A 113 13.67 -43.95 -36.89
C TYR A 113 12.34 -43.47 -37.52
N PHE A 114 11.50 -42.76 -36.77
CA PHE A 114 10.15 -42.37 -37.19
C PHE A 114 9.92 -40.85 -37.29
N THR A 115 10.91 -40.03 -36.92
CA THR A 115 10.86 -38.57 -37.12
C THR A 115 11.56 -38.18 -38.42
N PRO A 116 10.91 -37.42 -39.33
CA PRO A 116 11.55 -37.02 -40.57
C PRO A 116 12.72 -36.06 -40.30
N PRO A 117 13.81 -36.16 -41.08
CA PRO A 117 14.98 -35.31 -40.93
C PRO A 117 14.62 -33.83 -41.08
N ASN A 118 15.25 -32.97 -40.26
CA ASN A 118 15.15 -31.52 -40.41
C ASN A 118 15.91 -31.09 -41.68
N PRO A 119 15.23 -30.56 -42.71
CA PRO A 119 15.86 -30.18 -43.97
C PRO A 119 16.71 -28.90 -43.88
N ALA A 120 16.69 -28.20 -42.73
CA ALA A 120 17.43 -26.95 -42.53
C ALA A 120 18.85 -27.14 -41.97
N VAL A 121 19.30 -28.39 -41.78
CA VAL A 121 20.58 -28.70 -41.12
C VAL A 121 21.33 -29.75 -41.95
N GLU A 122 22.32 -29.31 -42.72
CA GLU A 122 23.23 -30.18 -43.48
C GLU A 122 24.45 -30.54 -42.62
N TYR A 123 24.51 -31.76 -42.06
CA TYR A 123 25.71 -32.30 -41.40
C TYR A 123 25.97 -33.76 -41.85
N GLY A 124 27.10 -33.99 -42.52
CA GLY A 124 27.36 -35.20 -43.29
C GLY A 124 28.13 -36.29 -42.54
N THR A 125 27.44 -37.31 -42.05
CA THR A 125 28.10 -38.58 -41.70
C THR A 125 28.33 -39.42 -42.96
N PHE A 126 29.48 -40.11 -43.05
CA PHE A 126 29.62 -41.13 -44.10
C PHE A 126 28.52 -42.21 -43.93
N VAL A 127 27.93 -42.65 -45.04
CA VAL A 127 26.91 -43.72 -45.06
C VAL A 127 27.56 -45.10 -44.93
N TYR A 128 26.85 -46.10 -44.40
CA TYR A 128 27.37 -47.47 -44.21
C TYR A 128 27.97 -48.09 -45.48
N ALA A 129 27.31 -47.90 -46.62
CA ALA A 129 27.78 -48.32 -47.93
C ALA A 129 27.47 -47.24 -48.97
N PHE A 130 28.40 -47.02 -49.89
CA PHE A 130 28.21 -46.11 -51.01
C PHE A 130 28.68 -46.76 -52.32
N CYS A 131 28.15 -46.25 -53.42
CA CYS A 131 28.53 -46.71 -54.75
C CYS A 131 29.69 -45.86 -55.27
N PRO A 132 30.83 -46.47 -55.63
CA PRO A 132 31.92 -45.74 -56.26
C PRO A 132 31.47 -45.01 -57.54
N PRO A 133 31.94 -43.78 -57.78
CA PRO A 133 31.65 -43.07 -59.02
C PRO A 133 32.00 -43.90 -60.26
N GLY A 134 31.02 -44.07 -61.15
CA GLY A 134 31.18 -44.82 -62.40
C GLY A 134 30.98 -46.33 -62.32
N LEU A 135 30.55 -46.89 -61.18
CA LEU A 135 30.14 -48.29 -61.04
C LEU A 135 28.62 -48.41 -60.92
N LYS A 136 28.07 -49.59 -61.27
CA LYS A 136 26.70 -49.97 -60.93
C LYS A 136 26.73 -50.70 -59.59
N CYS A 137 25.83 -50.31 -58.68
CA CYS A 137 25.73 -50.86 -57.34
C CYS A 137 24.27 -51.00 -56.90
N THR A 138 24.00 -52.01 -56.07
CA THR A 138 22.70 -52.22 -55.44
C THR A 138 22.80 -51.76 -53.99
N LEU A 139 22.41 -50.52 -53.69
CA LEU A 139 22.52 -49.96 -52.35
C LEU A 139 21.55 -50.66 -51.37
N PRO A 140 21.92 -50.87 -50.09
CA PRO A 140 21.00 -51.37 -49.08
C PRO A 140 19.78 -50.44 -48.93
N THR A 141 18.61 -50.98 -48.60
CA THR A 141 17.33 -50.25 -48.49
C THR A 141 17.24 -49.24 -47.33
N SER A 142 18.31 -49.07 -46.55
CA SER A 142 18.41 -48.03 -45.51
C SER A 142 19.85 -47.51 -45.42
N PRO A 143 20.14 -46.29 -45.91
CA PRO A 143 21.47 -45.69 -45.81
C PRO A 143 21.59 -45.01 -44.44
N THR A 144 21.88 -45.78 -43.39
CA THR A 144 22.26 -45.18 -42.11
C THR A 144 23.71 -44.71 -42.18
N GLY A 145 23.96 -43.45 -41.84
CA GLY A 145 25.31 -42.91 -41.63
C GLY A 145 25.72 -43.01 -40.17
N ASP A 146 27.03 -43.11 -39.91
CA ASP A 146 27.59 -43.28 -38.57
C ASP A 146 28.81 -42.37 -38.35
N VAL A 147 28.81 -41.66 -37.22
CA VAL A 147 29.90 -40.75 -36.82
C VAL A 147 31.22 -41.49 -36.57
N VAL A 148 31.19 -42.78 -36.23
CA VAL A 148 32.39 -43.61 -36.06
C VAL A 148 33.22 -43.63 -37.35
N TYR A 149 32.59 -43.51 -38.52
CA TYR A 149 33.32 -43.43 -39.79
C TYR A 149 34.05 -42.10 -39.94
N ASN A 150 33.42 -40.98 -39.55
CA ASN A 150 34.04 -39.66 -39.52
C ASN A 150 35.24 -39.67 -38.56
N MET A 151 35.10 -40.31 -37.39
CA MET A 151 36.18 -40.46 -36.42
C MET A 151 37.40 -41.17 -37.02
N MET A 152 37.18 -42.35 -37.61
CA MET A 152 38.25 -43.18 -38.17
C MET A 152 38.91 -42.57 -39.40
N ILE A 153 38.15 -41.88 -40.26
CA ILE A 153 38.69 -41.28 -41.49
C ILE A 153 39.37 -39.93 -41.21
N SER A 154 39.01 -39.21 -40.13
CA SER A 154 39.65 -37.93 -39.78
C SER A 154 41.18 -38.04 -39.70
N ASP A 155 41.69 -39.18 -39.23
CA ASP A 155 43.12 -39.47 -39.16
C ASP A 155 43.79 -39.38 -40.55
N LEU A 156 43.17 -39.97 -41.58
CA LEU A 156 43.69 -39.99 -42.95
C LEU A 156 43.85 -38.57 -43.50
N PHE A 157 42.82 -37.73 -43.34
CA PHE A 157 42.85 -36.36 -43.83
C PHE A 157 43.88 -35.52 -43.10
N THR A 158 44.03 -35.69 -41.79
CA THR A 158 45.09 -35.02 -41.04
C THR A 158 46.48 -35.45 -41.48
N TRP A 159 46.70 -36.74 -41.76
CA TRP A 159 47.97 -37.21 -42.31
C TRP A 159 48.26 -36.60 -43.67
N LEU A 160 47.26 -36.55 -44.55
CA LEU A 160 47.38 -35.93 -45.87
C LEU A 160 47.60 -34.42 -45.77
N ALA A 161 46.95 -33.72 -44.84
CA ALA A 161 47.18 -32.30 -44.60
C ALA A 161 48.63 -32.01 -44.18
N LYS A 162 49.24 -32.90 -43.38
CA LYS A 162 50.65 -32.81 -42.98
C LYS A 162 51.64 -33.16 -44.09
N ASN A 163 51.32 -34.17 -44.92
CA ASN A 163 52.27 -34.75 -45.89
C ASN A 163 52.01 -34.33 -47.35
N ASP A 164 50.91 -33.63 -47.61
CA ASP A 164 50.51 -33.04 -48.90
C ASP A 164 49.87 -31.66 -48.66
N PRO A 165 50.62 -30.70 -48.06
CA PRO A 165 50.08 -29.39 -47.72
C PRO A 165 49.63 -28.63 -48.98
N GLY A 166 48.41 -28.10 -48.97
CA GLY A 166 47.77 -27.48 -50.13
C GLY A 166 47.12 -28.45 -51.11
N GLY A 167 47.27 -29.77 -50.88
CA GLY A 167 46.51 -30.81 -51.57
C GLY A 167 45.06 -30.89 -51.10
N GLY A 168 44.25 -31.63 -51.85
CA GLY A 168 42.84 -31.81 -51.54
C GLY A 168 42.16 -32.79 -52.48
N ASN A 169 40.86 -32.97 -52.28
CA ASN A 169 40.04 -33.71 -53.20
C ASN A 169 39.72 -32.85 -54.44
N PRO A 170 40.22 -33.21 -55.64
CA PRO A 170 39.99 -32.41 -56.85
C PRO A 170 38.53 -32.42 -57.33
N ASN A 171 37.74 -33.42 -56.94
CA ASN A 171 36.33 -33.55 -57.31
C ASN A 171 35.43 -32.64 -56.47
N THR A 172 35.75 -32.46 -55.18
CA THR A 172 34.94 -31.64 -54.25
C THR A 172 35.52 -30.28 -53.95
N LYS A 173 36.77 -30.02 -54.38
CA LYS A 173 37.55 -28.80 -54.14
C LYS A 173 37.87 -28.52 -52.67
N GLN A 174 37.59 -29.46 -51.78
CA GLN A 174 37.97 -29.35 -50.38
C GLN A 174 39.43 -29.78 -50.20
N THR A 175 40.19 -28.96 -49.47
CA THR A 175 41.54 -29.28 -49.02
C THR A 175 41.54 -30.42 -48.02
N TRP A 176 42.69 -31.08 -47.84
CA TRP A 176 42.83 -32.10 -46.79
C TRP A 176 42.64 -31.51 -45.38
N ASP A 177 43.00 -30.23 -45.17
CA ASP A 177 42.77 -29.51 -43.92
C ASP A 177 41.27 -29.28 -43.65
N GLU A 178 40.52 -28.81 -44.65
CA GLU A 178 39.07 -28.64 -44.55
C GLU A 178 38.36 -29.96 -44.26
N LEU A 179 38.77 -31.05 -44.92
CA LEU A 179 38.23 -32.40 -44.68
C LEU A 179 38.57 -32.92 -43.28
N ALA A 180 39.78 -32.65 -42.77
CA ALA A 180 40.18 -32.98 -41.40
C ALA A 180 39.35 -32.19 -40.37
N ARG A 181 39.17 -30.88 -40.57
CA ARG A 181 38.34 -30.02 -39.71
C ARG A 181 36.88 -30.45 -39.73
N LEU A 182 36.31 -30.70 -40.91
CA LEU A 182 34.93 -31.12 -41.07
C LEU A 182 34.65 -32.43 -40.33
N THR A 183 35.44 -33.46 -40.61
CA THR A 183 35.24 -34.78 -39.99
C THR A 183 35.49 -34.78 -38.49
N PHE A 184 36.46 -33.99 -38.00
CA PHE A 184 36.71 -33.81 -36.57
C PHE A 184 35.61 -33.01 -35.88
N HIS A 185 35.19 -31.88 -36.44
CA HIS A 185 34.08 -31.06 -35.96
C HIS A 185 32.80 -31.89 -35.82
N ASP A 186 32.45 -32.67 -36.85
CA ASP A 186 31.27 -33.54 -36.82
C ASP A 186 31.39 -34.61 -35.75
N SER A 187 32.59 -35.18 -35.56
CA SER A 187 32.83 -36.17 -34.52
C SER A 187 32.68 -35.59 -33.12
N VAL A 188 33.17 -34.37 -32.87
CA VAL A 188 33.16 -33.71 -31.56
C VAL A 188 31.79 -33.14 -31.23
N ASN A 189 31.10 -32.53 -32.18
CA ASN A 189 29.87 -31.78 -31.94
C ASN A 189 28.60 -32.61 -32.14
N HIS A 190 28.67 -33.64 -32.99
CA HIS A 190 27.52 -34.50 -33.29
C HIS A 190 27.73 -35.95 -32.85
N GLY A 191 28.93 -36.28 -32.37
CA GLY A 191 29.19 -37.47 -31.58
C GLY A 191 28.35 -37.48 -30.29
N PRO A 192 28.36 -36.45 -29.42
CA PRO A 192 27.64 -36.47 -28.13
C PRO A 192 26.11 -36.23 -28.22
N GLN A 193 25.32 -37.06 -27.54
CA GLN A 193 23.89 -36.89 -27.24
C GLN A 193 23.68 -36.07 -25.96
N PRO A 194 22.45 -35.57 -25.67
CA PRO A 194 22.13 -34.60 -24.61
C PRO A 194 22.51 -34.96 -23.17
N TYR A 195 23.02 -36.17 -22.93
CA TYR A 195 23.42 -36.68 -21.62
C TYR A 195 24.94 -36.94 -21.52
N GLY A 196 25.75 -36.38 -22.43
CA GLY A 196 27.20 -36.62 -22.47
C GLY A 196 27.60 -37.99 -23.03
N VAL A 197 26.64 -38.73 -23.59
CA VAL A 197 26.86 -40.04 -24.20
C VAL A 197 27.15 -39.83 -25.68
N VAL A 198 28.27 -40.31 -26.21
CA VAL A 198 28.50 -40.31 -27.67
C VAL A 198 27.45 -41.23 -28.33
N GLY A 199 26.57 -40.67 -29.15
CA GLY A 199 25.40 -41.27 -29.79
C GLY A 199 25.74 -42.47 -30.67
N PHE A 200 24.83 -43.47 -30.59
CA PHE A 200 24.90 -44.81 -31.18
C PHE A 200 25.78 -45.87 -30.48
N LEU A 201 25.88 -45.80 -29.15
CA LEU A 201 26.14 -46.98 -28.31
C LEU A 201 24.84 -47.64 -27.80
N THR A 202 23.82 -47.79 -28.65
CA THR A 202 22.55 -48.44 -28.27
C THR A 202 22.57 -49.95 -28.55
N ASN A 203 22.53 -50.72 -27.46
CA ASN A 203 21.93 -52.05 -27.22
C ASN A 203 22.16 -53.26 -28.15
N MET A 204 22.99 -53.25 -29.19
CA MET A 204 23.32 -54.50 -29.89
C MET A 204 24.59 -55.23 -29.42
N TYR A 205 25.49 -54.63 -28.66
CA TYR A 205 26.63 -55.33 -28.02
C TYR A 205 27.11 -54.54 -26.78
N PRO A 206 27.56 -55.20 -25.69
CA PRO A 206 27.83 -54.49 -24.43
C PRO A 206 29.02 -53.50 -24.52
N THR A 207 28.64 -52.21 -24.38
CA THR A 207 29.13 -51.16 -23.44
C THR A 207 30.61 -50.75 -23.35
N THR A 208 30.89 -49.44 -23.53
CA THR A 208 31.39 -48.46 -22.52
C THR A 208 31.98 -47.21 -23.19
N GLU A 209 31.94 -46.06 -22.50
CA GLU A 209 32.66 -44.79 -22.79
C GLU A 209 34.15 -45.01 -23.14
N THR A 210 34.75 -46.07 -22.58
CA THR A 210 36.08 -46.59 -22.88
C THR A 210 36.32 -46.92 -24.36
N LYS A 211 35.29 -47.39 -25.09
CA LYS A 211 35.41 -47.62 -26.55
C LYS A 211 35.46 -46.30 -27.31
N ALA A 212 34.68 -45.30 -26.92
CA ALA A 212 34.69 -43.98 -27.57
C ALA A 212 36.01 -43.25 -27.32
N LEU A 213 36.49 -43.24 -26.07
CA LEU A 213 37.83 -42.75 -25.74
C LEU A 213 38.91 -43.54 -26.48
N GLY A 214 38.76 -44.86 -26.60
CA GLY A 214 39.65 -45.71 -27.40
C GLY A 214 39.65 -45.35 -28.89
N TRP A 215 38.50 -45.08 -29.51
CA TRP A 215 38.38 -44.66 -30.91
C TRP A 215 38.97 -43.27 -31.14
N ILE A 216 38.67 -42.31 -30.25
CA ILE A 216 39.23 -40.95 -30.27
C ILE A 216 40.75 -41.02 -30.12
N GLN A 217 41.26 -41.79 -29.17
CA GLN A 217 42.69 -41.95 -28.96
C GLN A 217 43.37 -42.68 -30.12
N LEU A 218 42.71 -43.67 -30.75
CA LEU A 218 43.27 -44.42 -31.87
C LEU A 218 43.26 -43.65 -33.19
N PHE A 219 42.27 -42.78 -33.45
CA PHE A 219 42.05 -42.18 -34.77
C PHE A 219 41.94 -40.66 -34.78
N GLN A 220 41.68 -40.01 -33.65
CA GLN A 220 41.46 -38.55 -33.62
C GLN A 220 42.52 -37.78 -32.86
N ASP A 221 43.38 -38.44 -32.08
CA ASP A 221 44.46 -37.79 -31.31
C ASP A 221 45.37 -36.94 -32.20
N ARG A 222 45.78 -37.48 -33.36
CA ARG A 222 46.57 -36.73 -34.35
C ARG A 222 45.81 -35.53 -34.91
N THR A 223 44.51 -35.67 -35.15
CA THR A 223 43.66 -34.59 -35.65
C THR A 223 43.47 -33.51 -34.59
N ALA A 224 43.23 -33.88 -33.34
CA ALA A 224 43.12 -32.95 -32.22
C ALA A 224 44.42 -32.14 -32.04
N LEU A 225 45.58 -32.80 -32.03
CA LEU A 225 46.88 -32.15 -31.95
C LEU A 225 47.18 -31.27 -33.16
N TYR A 226 46.91 -31.77 -34.37
CA TYR A 226 47.08 -30.97 -35.60
C TYR A 226 46.20 -29.72 -35.60
N LEU A 227 44.96 -29.82 -35.14
CA LEU A 227 44.05 -28.68 -35.06
C LEU A 227 44.42 -27.72 -33.93
N ALA A 228 45.03 -28.21 -32.83
CA ALA A 228 45.61 -27.37 -31.79
C ALA A 228 46.86 -26.63 -32.28
N ASP A 229 47.77 -27.30 -33.00
CA ASP A 229 48.99 -26.70 -33.54
C ASP A 229 48.75 -25.80 -34.77
N SER A 230 47.74 -26.12 -35.59
CA SER A 230 47.29 -25.29 -36.72
C SER A 230 46.27 -24.23 -36.31
N SER A 231 45.82 -24.24 -35.05
CA SER A 231 45.14 -23.08 -34.50
C SER A 231 46.20 -21.99 -34.27
N PRO A 232 45.99 -20.77 -34.74
CA PRO A 232 47.00 -19.74 -34.59
C PRO A 232 47.30 -19.54 -33.09
N SER A 233 48.53 -19.84 -32.67
CA SER A 233 49.09 -19.32 -31.42
C SER A 233 48.98 -17.79 -31.48
N PRO A 234 48.64 -17.09 -30.37
CA PRO A 234 48.21 -15.70 -30.45
C PRO A 234 49.38 -14.81 -30.90
N SER A 235 49.33 -14.39 -32.16
CA SER A 235 49.99 -13.17 -32.63
C SER A 235 49.11 -11.96 -32.24
N PRO A 236 49.70 -10.77 -32.06
CA PRO A 236 49.14 -9.72 -31.22
C PRO A 236 47.83 -9.11 -31.75
N GLU A 237 47.05 -8.63 -30.77
CA GLU A 237 45.78 -7.88 -30.85
C GLU A 237 44.50 -8.71 -31.08
N SER A 238 44.19 -9.61 -30.14
CA SER A 238 42.78 -9.76 -29.78
C SER A 238 42.36 -8.48 -29.06
N CYS A 239 41.26 -7.88 -29.52
CA CYS A 239 40.72 -6.69 -28.91
C CYS A 239 40.24 -7.01 -27.48
N THR A 240 41.09 -6.76 -26.48
CA THR A 240 40.70 -6.85 -25.07
C THR A 240 40.02 -5.54 -24.67
N TYR A 241 38.72 -5.61 -24.41
CA TYR A 241 37.93 -4.47 -23.96
C TYR A 241 37.83 -4.42 -22.44
N SER A 242 37.75 -3.23 -21.87
CA SER A 242 37.35 -3.04 -20.47
C SER A 242 36.38 -1.88 -20.33
N LEU A 243 35.38 -2.04 -19.47
CA LEU A 243 34.42 -0.99 -19.12
C LEU A 243 34.83 -0.36 -17.78
N SER A 244 34.81 0.97 -17.72
CA SER A 244 34.91 1.73 -16.47
C SER A 244 33.77 2.75 -16.41
N PRO A 245 32.86 2.66 -15.43
CA PRO A 245 32.67 1.53 -14.50
C PRO A 245 32.14 0.26 -15.20
N SER A 246 32.01 -0.87 -14.50
CA SER A 246 31.39 -2.11 -14.98
C SER A 246 29.88 -2.22 -14.69
N GLY A 247 29.34 -1.26 -13.94
CA GLY A 247 27.92 -1.09 -13.66
C GLY A 247 27.66 0.26 -12.98
N GLN A 248 26.40 0.68 -12.90
CA GLN A 248 26.04 1.96 -12.29
C GLN A 248 24.65 1.90 -11.63
N ASN A 249 24.52 2.59 -10.50
CA ASN A 249 23.26 2.70 -9.76
C ASN A 249 22.63 4.08 -9.97
N PHE A 250 21.31 4.11 -10.10
CA PHE A 250 20.52 5.34 -10.25
C PHE A 250 19.39 5.39 -9.21
N GLY A 251 19.03 6.61 -8.80
CA GLY A 251 17.79 6.86 -8.08
C GLY A 251 16.55 6.67 -8.98
N ALA A 252 15.37 6.72 -8.38
CA ALA A 252 14.10 6.56 -9.08
C ALA A 252 13.91 7.56 -10.24
N GLU A 253 14.42 8.77 -10.12
CA GLU A 253 14.33 9.81 -11.17
C GLU A 253 15.10 9.45 -12.46
N GLY A 254 16.01 8.47 -12.40
CA GLY A 254 16.89 8.13 -13.52
C GLY A 254 17.99 9.17 -13.71
N GLY A 255 18.43 9.37 -14.96
CA GLY A 255 19.50 10.32 -15.29
C GLY A 255 20.40 9.86 -16.43
N SER A 256 21.51 10.54 -16.63
CA SER A 256 22.51 10.19 -17.64
C SER A 256 23.69 9.44 -17.02
N GLY A 257 24.19 8.44 -17.74
CA GLY A 257 25.39 7.69 -17.39
C GLY A 257 26.41 7.73 -18.51
N THR A 258 27.67 7.58 -18.12
CA THR A 258 28.83 7.61 -19.02
C THR A 258 29.69 6.39 -18.74
N ILE A 259 29.99 5.63 -19.79
CA ILE A 259 30.82 4.42 -19.73
C ILE A 259 32.05 4.67 -20.58
N TYR A 260 33.22 4.51 -19.98
CA TYR A 260 34.49 4.56 -20.68
C TYR A 260 34.84 3.14 -21.16
N VAL A 261 35.03 2.99 -22.46
CA VAL A 261 35.44 1.74 -23.10
C VAL A 261 36.91 1.86 -23.46
N THR A 262 37.76 1.03 -22.88
CA THR A 262 39.15 0.90 -23.30
C THR A 262 39.23 -0.16 -24.39
N ALA A 263 39.77 0.20 -25.54
CA ALA A 263 39.97 -0.66 -26.71
C ALA A 263 41.35 -0.38 -27.33
N PRO A 264 42.10 -1.43 -27.75
CA PRO A 264 43.32 -1.27 -28.54
C PRO A 264 43.08 -0.55 -29.87
N ALA A 265 44.14 -0.01 -30.48
CA ALA A 265 44.03 0.73 -31.74
C ALA A 265 43.61 -0.21 -32.88
N GLY A 266 42.58 0.16 -33.65
CA GLY A 266 42.04 -0.68 -34.73
C GLY A 266 40.89 -1.60 -34.30
N CYS A 267 40.57 -1.67 -33.01
CA CYS A 267 39.49 -2.48 -32.46
C CYS A 267 38.14 -1.77 -32.49
N ALA A 268 37.19 -2.34 -33.24
CA ALA A 268 35.83 -1.87 -33.36
C ALA A 268 34.90 -2.48 -32.29
N PHE A 269 34.12 -1.65 -31.60
CA PHE A 269 33.09 -2.13 -30.66
C PHE A 269 31.70 -1.56 -30.93
N SER A 270 30.67 -2.33 -30.54
CA SER A 270 29.24 -1.95 -30.58
C SER A 270 28.63 -1.91 -29.17
N ALA A 271 27.48 -1.25 -29.03
CA ALA A 271 26.70 -1.18 -27.79
C ALA A 271 25.21 -1.47 -28.08
N ALA A 272 24.59 -2.31 -27.24
CA ALA A 272 23.18 -2.68 -27.31
C ALA A 272 22.55 -2.63 -25.91
N SER A 273 21.29 -2.21 -25.82
CA SER A 273 20.51 -2.16 -24.57
C SER A 273 19.47 -3.26 -24.59
N HIS A 274 19.36 -4.00 -23.49
CA HIS A 274 18.35 -5.04 -23.29
C HIS A 274 17.23 -4.58 -22.36
N ALA A 275 17.17 -3.28 -22.07
CA ALA A 275 16.14 -2.66 -21.24
C ALA A 275 15.54 -1.45 -21.96
N SER A 276 14.22 -1.45 -22.17
CA SER A 276 13.50 -0.39 -22.88
C SER A 276 13.58 1.00 -22.21
N TRP A 277 13.90 1.04 -20.92
CA TRP A 277 14.07 2.26 -20.13
C TRP A 277 15.53 2.77 -20.08
N ILE A 278 16.44 2.14 -20.82
CA ILE A 278 17.83 2.59 -21.00
C ILE A 278 18.12 2.81 -22.49
N THR A 279 18.52 4.02 -22.86
CA THR A 279 18.73 4.43 -24.26
C THR A 279 20.13 5.02 -24.49
N PHE A 280 20.73 4.77 -25.65
CA PHE A 280 22.00 5.40 -26.05
C PHE A 280 21.77 6.69 -26.84
N ALA A 281 22.72 7.63 -26.75
CA ALA A 281 22.72 8.85 -27.57
C ALA A 281 23.88 8.83 -28.59
N PRO A 282 23.64 9.06 -29.91
CA PRO A 282 22.33 9.18 -30.56
C PRO A 282 21.63 7.81 -30.72
N LEU A 283 20.32 7.84 -30.98
CA LEU A 283 19.32 6.75 -30.94
C LEU A 283 19.50 5.57 -31.91
N VAL A 284 20.70 5.33 -32.42
CA VAL A 284 21.04 4.19 -33.30
C VAL A 284 22.28 3.52 -32.73
N ALA A 285 22.36 2.19 -32.82
CA ALA A 285 23.55 1.41 -32.47
C ALA A 285 24.80 2.22 -32.83
N ALA A 286 25.61 2.57 -31.82
CA ALA A 286 26.75 3.45 -32.06
C ALA A 286 27.60 2.80 -33.18
N PRO A 287 27.94 3.55 -34.26
CA PRO A 287 28.77 3.00 -35.30
C PRO A 287 30.08 2.50 -34.69
N PRO A 288 30.67 1.40 -35.21
CA PRO A 288 31.88 0.81 -34.65
C PRO A 288 32.96 1.87 -34.47
N LYS A 289 33.30 2.17 -33.21
CA LYS A 289 34.40 3.07 -32.87
C LYS A 289 35.70 2.27 -32.94
N THR A 290 36.68 2.74 -33.69
CA THR A 290 37.94 2.02 -34.01
C THR A 290 39.07 2.21 -32.98
N SER A 291 38.75 2.76 -31.80
CA SER A 291 39.66 2.97 -30.67
C SER A 291 38.86 3.21 -29.39
N SER A 292 39.55 3.32 -28.24
CA SER A 292 38.94 3.65 -26.94
C SER A 292 37.95 4.82 -27.06
N GLY A 293 36.81 4.73 -26.36
CA GLY A 293 35.73 5.68 -26.57
C GLY A 293 34.74 5.74 -25.43
N VAL A 294 33.89 6.76 -25.48
CA VAL A 294 32.82 6.99 -24.50
C VAL A 294 31.49 6.51 -25.05
N VAL A 295 30.73 5.78 -24.24
CA VAL A 295 29.33 5.43 -24.48
C VAL A 295 28.47 6.18 -23.47
N ASN A 296 27.61 7.08 -23.96
CA ASN A 296 26.65 7.79 -23.14
C ASN A 296 25.28 7.12 -23.25
N PHE A 297 24.62 6.96 -22.11
CA PHE A 297 23.27 6.42 -22.04
C PHE A 297 22.41 7.25 -21.10
N SER A 298 21.09 7.17 -21.29
CA SER A 298 20.10 7.75 -20.39
C SER A 298 19.21 6.67 -19.82
N VAL A 299 18.86 6.85 -18.56
CA VAL A 299 17.98 6.00 -17.76
C VAL A 299 16.70 6.79 -17.51
N ALA A 300 15.57 6.29 -18.02
CA ALA A 300 14.26 6.89 -17.76
C ALA A 300 13.86 6.73 -16.28
N ALA A 301 13.01 7.62 -15.76
CA ALA A 301 12.51 7.52 -14.40
C ALA A 301 11.75 6.20 -14.17
N ASN A 302 11.89 5.64 -12.96
CA ASN A 302 11.14 4.50 -12.46
C ASN A 302 10.01 4.99 -11.58
N SER A 303 8.81 5.09 -12.15
CA SER A 303 7.59 5.48 -11.43
C SER A 303 7.01 4.38 -10.54
N GLY A 304 7.56 3.16 -10.59
CA GLY A 304 7.17 2.05 -9.73
C GLY A 304 7.95 2.05 -8.41
N THR A 305 7.36 1.48 -7.36
CA THR A 305 7.96 1.37 -6.01
C THR A 305 9.05 0.31 -5.90
N ASN A 306 9.10 -0.63 -6.84
CA ASN A 306 10.11 -1.69 -6.88
C ASN A 306 11.36 -1.23 -7.63
N SER A 307 12.54 -1.61 -7.12
CA SER A 307 13.79 -1.47 -7.87
C SER A 307 13.78 -2.33 -9.12
N ARG A 308 14.41 -1.84 -10.19
CA ARG A 308 14.54 -2.57 -11.47
C ARG A 308 15.99 -2.61 -11.93
N THR A 309 16.35 -3.67 -12.64
CA THR A 309 17.69 -3.89 -13.20
C THR A 309 17.60 -4.12 -14.70
N GLY A 310 18.54 -3.51 -15.43
CA GLY A 310 18.67 -3.63 -16.88
C GLY A 310 20.12 -3.85 -17.25
N THR A 311 20.36 -4.49 -18.39
CA THR A 311 21.73 -4.78 -18.87
C THR A 311 21.99 -4.12 -20.21
N LEU A 312 23.22 -3.65 -20.37
CA LEU A 312 23.78 -3.20 -21.63
C LEU A 312 24.87 -4.19 -22.04
N THR A 313 24.95 -4.52 -23.33
CA THR A 313 26.07 -5.26 -23.91
C THR A 313 26.94 -4.29 -24.69
N ILE A 314 28.19 -4.10 -24.26
CA ILE A 314 29.15 -3.17 -24.87
C ILE A 314 30.45 -3.93 -25.12
N ALA A 315 30.87 -4.02 -26.39
CA ALA A 315 32.07 -4.78 -26.78
C ALA A 315 32.06 -6.25 -26.31
N GLY A 316 30.87 -6.86 -26.22
CA GLY A 316 30.66 -8.22 -25.69
C GLY A 316 30.63 -8.33 -24.16
N LEU A 317 30.92 -7.24 -23.43
CA LEU A 317 30.86 -7.18 -21.96
C LEU A 317 29.48 -6.75 -21.48
N THR A 318 29.05 -7.32 -20.35
CA THR A 318 27.80 -6.92 -19.68
C THR A 318 28.05 -5.77 -18.72
N PHE A 319 27.26 -4.70 -18.86
CA PHE A 319 27.18 -3.60 -17.90
C PHE A 319 25.80 -3.59 -17.26
N THR A 320 25.75 -3.65 -15.93
CA THR A 320 24.49 -3.69 -15.19
C THR A 320 24.10 -2.31 -14.68
N VAL A 321 22.88 -1.89 -15.00
CA VAL A 321 22.25 -0.71 -14.43
C VAL A 321 21.23 -1.16 -13.40
N SER A 322 21.39 -0.72 -12.15
CA SER A 322 20.39 -0.88 -11.10
C SER A 322 19.72 0.46 -10.84
N GLN A 323 18.40 0.49 -10.82
CA GLN A 323 17.62 1.68 -10.55
C GLN A 323 16.68 1.44 -9.38
N GLN A 324 16.71 2.31 -8.38
CA GLN A 324 15.80 2.22 -7.25
C GLN A 324 14.34 2.47 -7.67
N GLY A 325 13.40 1.96 -6.88
CA GLY A 325 11.98 2.31 -7.00
C GLY A 325 11.68 3.68 -6.39
N GLN A 326 10.59 4.29 -6.80
CA GLN A 326 10.13 5.56 -6.24
C GLN A 326 9.77 5.38 -4.76
N PRO A 327 10.31 6.21 -3.84
CA PRO A 327 9.94 6.14 -2.43
C PRO A 327 8.49 6.56 -2.24
N CYS A 328 7.78 5.89 -1.34
CA CYS A 328 6.39 6.25 -1.05
C CYS A 328 6.30 7.56 -0.29
N THR A 329 5.74 8.58 -0.95
CA THR A 329 5.42 9.87 -0.36
C THR A 329 3.91 10.03 -0.28
N TYR A 330 3.40 10.34 0.91
CA TYR A 330 1.95 10.47 1.15
C TYR A 330 1.56 11.90 1.50
N SER A 331 0.44 12.36 0.97
CA SER A 331 -0.24 13.58 1.42
C SER A 331 -1.74 13.34 1.60
N ILE A 332 -2.35 14.10 2.50
CA ILE A 332 -3.80 14.05 2.74
C ILE A 332 -4.43 15.42 2.57
N SER A 333 -5.66 15.47 2.09
CA SER A 333 -6.42 16.72 1.98
C SER A 333 -7.92 16.50 2.23
N PRO A 334 -8.56 17.25 3.13
CA PRO A 334 -7.95 18.22 4.05
C PRO A 334 -7.21 17.55 5.22
N ALA A 335 -6.26 18.25 5.85
CA ALA A 335 -5.57 17.75 7.07
C ALA A 335 -6.36 17.99 8.37
N ARG A 336 -7.39 18.85 8.33
CA ARG A 336 -8.30 19.09 9.46
C ARG A 336 -9.69 19.48 9.02
N THR A 337 -10.67 19.27 9.89
CA THR A 337 -12.05 19.72 9.72
C THR A 337 -12.64 20.18 11.05
N SER A 338 -13.75 20.91 11.00
CA SER A 338 -14.58 21.24 12.16
C SER A 338 -16.02 20.76 11.93
N LEU A 339 -16.63 20.15 12.94
CA LEU A 339 -17.99 19.62 12.90
C LEU A 339 -18.86 20.24 14.02
N PRO A 340 -20.17 20.40 13.78
CA PRO A 340 -21.09 20.80 14.83
C PRO A 340 -21.29 19.68 15.86
N SER A 341 -21.88 20.02 17.01
CA SER A 341 -22.07 19.07 18.12
C SER A 341 -22.87 17.80 17.75
N PRO A 342 -23.84 17.78 16.82
CA PRO A 342 -24.50 16.54 16.40
C PRO A 342 -23.56 15.54 15.68
N GLY A 343 -22.38 15.99 15.24
CA GLY A 343 -21.46 15.18 14.44
C GLY A 343 -21.72 15.33 12.95
N GLY A 344 -21.24 14.35 12.19
CA GLY A 344 -21.32 14.36 10.74
C GLY A 344 -20.44 13.31 10.08
N THR A 345 -20.51 13.26 8.75
CA THR A 345 -19.66 12.41 7.92
C THR A 345 -18.82 13.27 7.00
N GLY A 346 -17.71 12.71 6.51
CA GLY A 346 -16.86 13.36 5.52
C GLY A 346 -15.87 12.38 4.92
N ASN A 347 -15.03 12.90 4.03
CA ASN A 347 -13.95 12.14 3.42
C ASN A 347 -12.64 12.93 3.43
N VAL A 348 -11.53 12.20 3.40
CA VAL A 348 -10.18 12.73 3.26
C VAL A 348 -9.55 12.05 2.05
N LEU A 349 -9.03 12.85 1.12
CA LEU A 349 -8.31 12.35 -0.04
C LEU A 349 -6.89 11.97 0.38
N VAL A 350 -6.41 10.84 -0.12
CA VAL A 350 -5.03 10.36 0.01
C VAL A 350 -4.38 10.45 -1.36
N SER A 351 -3.24 11.15 -1.45
CA SER A 351 -2.40 11.13 -2.63
C SER A 351 -1.13 10.35 -2.36
N ALA A 352 -0.87 9.35 -3.18
CA ALA A 352 0.30 8.48 -3.09
C ALA A 352 0.67 7.95 -4.49
N PRO A 353 1.96 7.73 -4.79
CA PRO A 353 2.39 7.06 -6.01
C PRO A 353 1.75 5.67 -6.19
N GLU A 354 1.63 5.22 -7.43
CA GLU A 354 1.09 3.89 -7.74
C GLU A 354 1.90 2.78 -7.06
N GLY A 355 1.20 1.81 -6.45
CA GLY A 355 1.84 0.72 -5.71
C GLY A 355 2.31 1.09 -4.29
N CYS A 356 2.01 2.30 -3.79
CA CYS A 356 2.23 2.66 -2.39
C CYS A 356 1.01 2.34 -1.54
N ASP A 357 1.12 1.29 -0.73
CA ASP A 357 0.08 0.90 0.21
C ASP A 357 0.01 1.86 1.40
N TRP A 358 -1.18 2.04 1.94
CA TRP A 358 -1.44 2.85 3.12
C TRP A 358 -2.64 2.33 3.91
N THR A 359 -2.70 2.73 5.18
CA THR A 359 -3.79 2.39 6.10
C THR A 359 -4.37 3.64 6.76
N ALA A 360 -5.60 3.51 7.25
CA ALA A 360 -6.29 4.55 7.99
C ALA A 360 -6.95 3.98 9.24
N ALA A 361 -6.73 4.63 10.39
CA ALA A 361 -7.28 4.22 11.68
C ALA A 361 -7.57 5.44 12.55
N SER A 362 -8.71 5.42 13.24
CA SER A 362 -9.07 6.45 14.22
C SER A 362 -8.49 6.11 15.59
N ALA A 363 -7.87 7.10 16.24
CA ALA A 363 -7.46 7.00 17.65
C ALA A 363 -8.56 7.47 18.62
N ALA A 364 -9.64 8.07 18.11
CA ALA A 364 -10.74 8.59 18.90
C ALA A 364 -11.97 7.67 18.80
N SER A 365 -12.49 7.21 19.94
CA SER A 365 -13.63 6.29 20.00
C SER A 365 -14.94 6.84 19.44
N TRP A 366 -15.04 8.15 19.24
CA TRP A 366 -16.20 8.82 18.67
C TRP A 366 -16.07 9.12 17.17
N ILE A 367 -14.93 8.79 16.54
CA ILE A 367 -14.71 8.88 15.09
C ILE A 367 -14.48 7.47 14.54
N SER A 368 -15.25 7.08 13.53
CA SER A 368 -15.14 5.78 12.87
C SER A 368 -14.73 5.96 11.41
N VAL A 369 -13.75 5.18 10.95
CA VAL A 369 -13.46 5.04 9.51
C VAL A 369 -14.51 4.11 8.92
N THR A 370 -15.38 4.64 8.05
CA THR A 370 -16.51 3.90 7.48
C THR A 370 -16.14 3.16 6.20
N SER A 371 -15.16 3.66 5.44
CA SER A 371 -14.53 2.96 4.32
C SER A 371 -13.15 3.54 4.02
N GLY A 372 -12.32 2.77 3.29
CA GLY A 372 -10.93 3.16 3.01
C GLY A 372 -10.01 3.02 4.22
N SER A 373 -10.19 1.98 5.05
CA SER A 373 -9.24 1.66 6.14
C SER A 373 -7.87 1.20 5.65
N SER A 374 -7.77 0.83 4.38
CA SER A 374 -6.52 0.59 3.64
C SER A 374 -6.72 0.85 2.15
N GLY A 375 -5.64 1.12 1.44
CA GLY A 375 -5.63 1.29 -0.02
C GLY A 375 -4.21 1.30 -0.59
N SER A 376 -4.11 1.44 -1.90
CA SER A 376 -2.84 1.55 -2.64
C SER A 376 -2.93 2.67 -3.67
N GLY A 377 -1.88 3.47 -3.80
CA GLY A 377 -1.89 4.67 -4.64
C GLY A 377 -2.89 5.72 -4.14
N ASN A 378 -3.44 6.52 -5.06
CA ASN A 378 -4.44 7.52 -4.71
C ASN A 378 -5.74 6.85 -4.19
N GLY A 379 -6.36 7.45 -3.18
CA GLY A 379 -7.65 6.95 -2.69
C GLY A 379 -8.36 7.90 -1.73
N GLN A 380 -9.41 7.41 -1.08
CA GLN A 380 -10.23 8.20 -0.16
C GLN A 380 -10.53 7.40 1.10
N VAL A 381 -10.50 8.10 2.23
CA VAL A 381 -10.92 7.59 3.54
C VAL A 381 -12.21 8.29 3.92
N HIS A 382 -13.30 7.54 4.09
CA HIS A 382 -14.55 8.07 4.61
C HIS A 382 -14.61 7.86 6.11
N TYR A 383 -15.15 8.85 6.83
CA TYR A 383 -15.31 8.78 8.26
C TYR A 383 -16.69 9.29 8.71
N SER A 384 -17.09 8.88 9.90
CA SER A 384 -18.22 9.43 10.64
C SER A 384 -17.79 9.82 12.05
N ALA A 385 -18.38 10.88 12.58
CA ALA A 385 -18.20 11.33 13.95
C ALA A 385 -19.54 11.33 14.68
N SER A 386 -19.60 10.70 15.86
CA SER A 386 -20.80 10.69 16.70
C SER A 386 -21.02 12.04 17.39
N ALA A 387 -22.24 12.27 17.90
CA ALA A 387 -22.58 13.52 18.58
C ALA A 387 -21.72 13.76 19.84
N ASN A 388 -21.31 15.00 20.05
CA ASN A 388 -20.74 15.47 21.30
C ASN A 388 -21.85 16.04 22.18
N LEU A 389 -22.28 15.28 23.19
CA LEU A 389 -23.33 15.69 24.13
C LEU A 389 -22.80 16.53 25.31
N SER A 390 -21.48 16.71 25.39
CA SER A 390 -20.85 17.60 26.37
C SER A 390 -20.87 19.03 25.84
N PRO A 391 -21.07 20.04 26.70
CA PRO A 391 -20.95 21.44 26.30
C PRO A 391 -19.51 21.88 26.05
N SER A 392 -18.51 21.06 26.43
CA SER A 392 -17.12 21.32 26.09
C SER A 392 -16.79 20.79 24.69
N PRO A 393 -16.11 21.57 23.83
CA PRO A 393 -15.63 21.08 22.53
C PRO A 393 -14.60 19.96 22.72
N ARG A 394 -14.48 19.08 21.73
CA ARG A 394 -13.53 17.97 21.74
C ARG A 394 -12.80 17.85 20.41
N SER A 395 -11.59 17.29 20.45
CA SER A 395 -10.79 17.02 19.26
C SER A 395 -10.36 15.56 19.21
N GLY A 396 -10.30 15.00 18.01
CA GLY A 396 -9.90 13.61 17.75
C GLY A 396 -8.97 13.53 16.54
N MET A 397 -8.15 12.48 16.52
CA MET A 397 -7.15 12.26 15.48
C MET A 397 -7.43 10.96 14.74
N VAL A 398 -7.32 11.00 13.42
CA VAL A 398 -7.30 9.84 12.54
C VAL A 398 -5.93 9.79 11.87
N SER A 399 -5.23 8.66 11.99
CA SER A 399 -4.00 8.40 11.27
C SER A 399 -4.36 7.88 9.88
N ILE A 400 -3.86 8.52 8.82
CA ILE A 400 -4.11 8.15 7.42
C ILE A 400 -2.77 8.21 6.67
N ALA A 401 -2.29 7.07 6.17
CA ALA A 401 -1.00 6.96 5.49
C ALA A 401 0.18 7.55 6.32
N GLY A 402 0.13 7.39 7.65
CA GLY A 402 1.09 7.97 8.59
C GLY A 402 0.96 9.49 8.79
N LYS A 403 0.00 10.15 8.14
CA LYS A 403 -0.35 11.57 8.35
C LYS A 403 -1.50 11.70 9.34
N THR A 404 -1.58 12.85 10.02
CA THR A 404 -2.61 13.13 11.01
C THR A 404 -3.73 13.96 10.41
N PHE A 405 -4.94 13.41 10.38
CA PHE A 405 -6.17 14.15 10.13
C PHE A 405 -6.84 14.52 11.47
N ARG A 406 -7.06 15.82 11.70
CA ARG A 406 -7.66 16.33 12.94
C ARG A 406 -9.14 16.68 12.73
N VAL A 407 -10.01 16.12 13.56
CA VAL A 407 -11.42 16.49 13.64
C VAL A 407 -11.64 17.27 14.91
N ASP A 408 -11.98 18.54 14.77
CA ASP A 408 -12.47 19.37 15.88
C ASP A 408 -14.00 19.31 15.89
N GLN A 409 -14.61 19.11 17.05
CA GLN A 409 -16.06 19.02 17.17
C GLN A 409 -16.55 19.94 18.29
N GLU A 410 -17.51 20.79 17.96
CA GLU A 410 -18.10 21.73 18.90
C GLU A 410 -18.80 21.02 20.06
N GLY A 411 -18.89 21.71 21.20
CA GLY A 411 -19.70 21.27 22.34
C GLY A 411 -21.19 21.48 22.08
N GLN A 412 -22.05 20.67 22.71
CA GLN A 412 -23.50 20.89 22.67
C GLN A 412 -23.87 22.20 23.37
N PRO A 413 -24.56 23.14 22.71
CA PRO A 413 -25.02 24.36 23.37
C PRO A 413 -25.91 24.05 24.57
N CYS A 414 -25.66 24.72 25.68
CA CYS A 414 -26.47 24.55 26.88
C CYS A 414 -27.88 25.12 26.69
N SER A 415 -28.89 24.31 27.03
CA SER A 415 -30.28 24.72 27.12
C SER A 415 -30.74 24.68 28.57
N TYR A 416 -31.49 25.69 28.99
CA TYR A 416 -31.93 25.87 30.37
C TYR A 416 -33.44 26.01 30.43
N ALA A 417 -34.06 25.28 31.36
CA ALA A 417 -35.47 25.41 31.68
C ALA A 417 -35.66 25.58 33.18
N LEU A 418 -36.56 26.49 33.56
CA LEU A 418 -36.95 26.71 34.94
C LEU A 418 -38.27 26.00 35.24
N SER A 419 -38.35 25.33 36.38
CA SER A 419 -39.60 24.73 36.86
C SER A 419 -39.80 25.00 38.35
N PRO A 420 -40.84 25.77 38.73
CA PRO A 420 -41.76 26.53 37.86
C PRO A 420 -41.06 27.74 37.17
N THR A 421 -41.74 28.43 36.25
CA THR A 421 -41.23 29.66 35.59
C THR A 421 -41.54 30.95 36.35
N GLY A 422 -42.38 30.87 37.38
CA GLY A 422 -42.69 31.95 38.31
C GLY A 422 -43.46 31.45 39.51
N LYS A 423 -43.63 32.30 40.52
CA LYS A 423 -44.40 31.98 41.72
C LYS A 423 -45.04 33.22 42.34
N SER A 424 -46.27 33.08 42.82
CA SER A 424 -47.00 34.14 43.51
C SER A 424 -47.08 33.88 45.02
N PHE A 425 -47.00 34.94 45.82
CA PHE A 425 -47.08 34.91 47.28
C PHE A 425 -48.05 35.98 47.81
N SER A 426 -48.56 35.76 49.03
CA SER A 426 -49.26 36.81 49.79
C SER A 426 -48.31 37.94 50.21
N SER A 427 -48.83 39.02 50.80
CA SER A 427 -48.02 40.13 51.33
C SER A 427 -47.12 39.74 52.52
N SER A 428 -47.30 38.58 53.14
CA SER A 428 -46.42 38.09 54.20
C SER A 428 -45.04 37.66 53.67
N GLU A 429 -44.07 37.52 54.57
CA GLU A 429 -42.80 36.88 54.25
C GLU A 429 -43.01 35.41 53.82
N ALA A 430 -42.17 34.94 52.90
CA ALA A 430 -42.28 33.58 52.38
C ALA A 430 -40.94 33.07 51.84
N THR A 431 -40.81 31.75 51.70
CA THR A 431 -39.69 31.11 51.00
C THR A 431 -40.17 30.36 49.77
N GLY A 432 -39.29 30.22 48.80
CA GLY A 432 -39.54 29.47 47.57
C GLY A 432 -38.30 28.79 47.03
N SER A 433 -38.54 27.90 46.08
CA SER A 433 -37.50 27.19 45.36
C SER A 433 -37.88 27.10 43.89
N VAL A 434 -36.88 27.16 43.01
CA VAL A 434 -37.06 26.93 41.57
C VAL A 434 -35.98 25.97 41.09
N GLY A 435 -36.40 24.94 40.37
CA GLY A 435 -35.51 23.97 39.75
C GLY A 435 -34.94 24.50 38.44
N VAL A 436 -33.66 24.26 38.22
CA VAL A 436 -32.94 24.49 36.97
C VAL A 436 -32.71 23.14 36.29
N ALA A 437 -33.27 22.95 35.11
CA ALA A 437 -33.04 21.77 34.29
C ALA A 437 -32.10 22.13 33.13
N THR A 438 -30.96 21.44 33.07
CA THR A 438 -29.99 21.52 31.97
C THR A 438 -29.16 20.23 31.91
N ALA A 439 -28.36 20.05 30.85
CA ALA A 439 -27.46 18.92 30.68
C ALA A 439 -26.28 19.00 31.66
N ALA A 440 -25.67 17.85 32.00
CA ALA A 440 -24.44 17.81 32.80
C ALA A 440 -23.32 18.59 32.07
N GLY A 441 -22.44 19.27 32.81
CA GLY A 441 -21.42 20.14 32.22
C GLY A 441 -21.87 21.59 31.96
N CYS A 442 -23.16 21.91 32.05
CA CYS A 442 -23.67 23.25 31.74
C CYS A 442 -23.69 24.15 32.99
N PRO A 443 -22.81 25.17 33.08
CA PRO A 443 -22.75 26.06 34.22
C PRO A 443 -23.84 27.13 34.14
N TRP A 444 -24.42 27.47 35.28
CA TRP A 444 -25.40 28.55 35.40
C TRP A 444 -25.20 29.35 36.68
N THR A 445 -25.73 30.57 36.68
CA THR A 445 -25.73 31.48 37.83
C THR A 445 -27.14 31.97 38.12
N ALA A 446 -27.39 32.40 39.36
CA ALA A 446 -28.64 32.97 39.80
C ALA A 446 -28.39 34.25 40.58
N ARG A 447 -29.15 35.31 40.25
CA ARG A 447 -29.11 36.59 40.96
C ARG A 447 -30.50 37.21 41.08
N SER A 448 -30.74 37.89 42.19
CA SER A 448 -31.93 38.72 42.31
C SER A 448 -31.72 40.07 41.63
N GLN A 449 -32.71 40.56 40.90
CA GLN A 449 -32.73 41.93 40.36
C GLN A 449 -33.42 42.92 41.30
N VAL A 450 -33.92 42.46 42.44
CA VAL A 450 -34.62 43.29 43.44
C VAL A 450 -34.11 43.01 44.86
N PRO A 451 -34.07 44.02 45.75
CA PRO A 451 -33.50 43.84 47.09
C PRO A 451 -34.40 43.06 48.06
N TRP A 452 -35.71 42.97 47.80
CA TRP A 452 -36.67 42.28 48.68
C TRP A 452 -36.78 40.76 48.43
N ILE A 453 -36.03 40.23 47.46
CA ILE A 453 -35.84 38.79 47.26
C ILE A 453 -34.37 38.44 47.47
N THR A 454 -34.09 37.51 48.38
CA THR A 454 -32.74 37.06 48.70
C THR A 454 -32.56 35.59 48.31
N ILE A 455 -31.48 35.26 47.58
CA ILE A 455 -31.14 33.86 47.27
C ILE A 455 -30.27 33.32 48.40
N HIS A 456 -30.71 32.23 49.04
CA HIS A 456 -29.98 31.59 50.14
C HIS A 456 -29.01 30.50 49.65
N SER A 457 -29.39 29.77 48.60
CA SER A 457 -28.55 28.72 48.02
C SER A 457 -28.79 28.59 46.52
N GLY A 458 -27.78 28.12 45.79
CA GLY A 458 -27.86 27.97 44.33
C GLY A 458 -27.59 29.27 43.57
N THR A 459 -26.66 30.11 44.03
CA THR A 459 -26.21 31.31 43.28
C THR A 459 -25.36 30.98 42.06
N ARG A 460 -24.76 29.78 42.05
CA ARG A 460 -24.08 29.16 40.91
C ARG A 460 -24.26 27.64 40.97
N GLY A 461 -24.23 26.97 39.83
CA GLY A 461 -24.29 25.52 39.74
C GLY A 461 -23.88 25.01 38.36
N GLU A 462 -23.83 23.70 38.23
CA GLU A 462 -23.56 23.00 36.97
C GLU A 462 -24.53 21.83 36.85
N GLY A 463 -25.08 21.59 35.65
CA GLY A 463 -26.10 20.58 35.46
C GLY A 463 -27.42 20.94 36.16
N LYS A 464 -28.23 19.92 36.45
CA LYS A 464 -29.50 20.12 37.16
C LYS A 464 -29.25 20.67 38.56
N GLY A 465 -30.06 21.62 39.02
CA GLY A 465 -29.94 22.14 40.39
C GLY A 465 -31.16 22.88 40.90
N LEU A 466 -31.06 23.41 42.11
CA LEU A 466 -32.15 24.06 42.83
C LEU A 466 -31.69 25.41 43.37
N VAL A 467 -32.47 26.46 43.11
CA VAL A 467 -32.24 27.80 43.67
C VAL A 467 -33.29 28.03 44.76
N ASN A 468 -32.83 28.21 46.00
CA ASN A 468 -33.70 28.52 47.14
C ASN A 468 -33.61 30.00 47.47
N TYR A 469 -34.76 30.65 47.66
CA TYR A 469 -34.85 32.08 47.90
C TYR A 469 -35.89 32.41 48.98
N ALA A 470 -35.73 33.56 49.61
CA ALA A 470 -36.72 34.16 50.50
C ALA A 470 -37.24 35.47 49.92
N VAL A 471 -38.49 35.75 50.24
CA VAL A 471 -39.26 36.92 49.84
C VAL A 471 -39.63 37.66 51.11
N GLN A 472 -39.17 38.91 51.25
CA GLN A 472 -39.54 39.77 52.38
C GLN A 472 -41.03 40.12 52.33
N ALA A 473 -41.65 40.43 53.46
CA ALA A 473 -43.03 40.92 53.49
C ALA A 473 -43.19 42.21 52.67
N ASN A 474 -44.33 42.37 52.01
CA ASN A 474 -44.72 43.60 51.32
C ASN A 474 -45.50 44.50 52.29
N PRO A 475 -44.91 45.61 52.79
CA PRO A 475 -45.60 46.50 53.71
C PRO A 475 -46.65 47.37 52.99
N ASP A 476 -46.52 47.54 51.68
CA ASP A 476 -47.34 48.43 50.86
C ASP A 476 -48.67 47.78 50.50
N SER A 477 -49.69 48.61 50.28
CA SER A 477 -51.00 48.13 49.84
C SER A 477 -51.07 47.72 48.37
N ASN A 478 -50.04 48.06 47.58
CA ASN A 478 -49.97 47.70 46.16
C ASN A 478 -49.19 46.40 45.99
N PRO A 479 -49.60 45.51 45.07
CA PRO A 479 -48.80 44.35 44.71
C PRO A 479 -47.47 44.77 44.08
N ARG A 480 -46.45 43.93 44.24
CA ARG A 480 -45.11 44.13 43.66
C ARG A 480 -44.64 42.86 42.96
N SER A 481 -43.82 43.01 41.92
CA SER A 481 -43.19 41.90 41.21
C SER A 481 -41.69 42.13 41.08
N GLY A 482 -40.94 41.03 41.06
CA GLY A 482 -39.48 41.03 40.99
C GLY A 482 -38.99 39.84 40.20
N ILE A 483 -37.79 39.95 39.64
CA ILE A 483 -37.19 38.91 38.79
C ILE A 483 -35.96 38.34 39.49
N LEU A 484 -35.91 37.01 39.60
CA LEU A 484 -34.66 36.28 39.75
C LEU A 484 -34.17 35.90 38.35
N LEU A 485 -32.97 36.35 37.97
CA LEU A 485 -32.33 35.94 36.73
C LEU A 485 -31.52 34.66 37.00
N ILE A 486 -31.97 33.53 36.45
CA ILE A 486 -31.43 32.19 36.72
C ILE A 486 -31.09 31.52 35.40
N ALA A 487 -29.82 31.17 35.19
CA ALA A 487 -29.32 30.63 33.92
C ALA A 487 -29.69 31.50 32.70
N GLY A 488 -29.76 32.83 32.90
CA GLY A 488 -30.22 33.80 31.90
C GLY A 488 -31.75 33.85 31.69
N GLN A 489 -32.52 32.96 32.31
CA GLN A 489 -33.98 32.93 32.27
C GLN A 489 -34.57 33.80 33.39
N ALA A 490 -35.69 34.47 33.11
CA ALA A 490 -36.41 35.28 34.09
C ALA A 490 -37.41 34.43 34.88
N PHE A 491 -37.18 34.29 36.19
CA PHE A 491 -38.15 33.72 37.12
C PHE A 491 -38.91 34.85 37.82
N VAL A 492 -40.20 34.97 37.53
CA VAL A 492 -41.03 36.06 38.03
C VAL A 492 -41.61 35.70 39.39
N VAL A 493 -41.30 36.49 40.40
CA VAL A 493 -41.94 36.44 41.72
C VAL A 493 -42.93 37.58 41.81
N SER A 494 -44.20 37.26 42.02
CA SER A 494 -45.25 38.25 42.28
C SER A 494 -45.68 38.16 43.74
N GLN A 495 -45.83 39.30 44.39
CA GLN A 495 -46.24 39.38 45.79
C GLN A 495 -47.39 40.35 45.93
N GLU A 496 -48.48 39.89 46.56
CA GLU A 496 -49.65 40.73 46.78
C GLU A 496 -49.37 41.93 47.69
N GLY A 497 -50.22 42.95 47.60
CA GLY A 497 -50.23 44.08 48.52
C GLY A 497 -50.79 43.68 49.90
N ARG A 498 -50.42 44.42 50.93
CA ARG A 498 -51.06 44.32 52.25
C ARG A 498 -52.49 44.85 52.15
N GLY A 499 -53.47 44.05 52.55
CA GLY A 499 -54.89 44.45 52.51
C GLY A 499 -55.12 45.81 53.17
N ARG A 500 -55.92 46.66 52.50
CA ARG A 500 -56.39 47.94 53.04
C ARG A 500 -57.67 47.71 53.83
N LEU A 501 -57.64 47.90 55.14
CA LEU A 501 -58.80 47.75 56.02
C LEU A 501 -58.96 49.00 56.90
N PRO A 502 -60.17 49.60 56.98
CA PRO A 502 -60.47 50.60 57.98
C PRO A 502 -60.62 49.91 59.34
N LEU A 503 -59.96 50.42 60.38
CA LEU A 503 -60.07 49.90 61.74
C LEU A 503 -60.37 51.06 62.68
N ILE A 504 -61.32 50.89 63.60
CA ILE A 504 -61.78 51.93 64.52
C ILE A 504 -61.30 51.65 65.94
N ALA A 505 -60.92 52.70 66.67
CA ALA A 505 -60.68 52.67 68.12
C ALA A 505 -61.30 53.91 68.79
N VAL A 506 -61.84 53.75 70.00
CA VAL A 506 -62.42 54.87 70.76
C VAL A 506 -61.81 55.00 72.16
N ALA A 507 -61.72 56.23 72.67
CA ALA A 507 -61.28 56.48 74.04
C ALA A 507 -61.93 57.76 74.62
N PRO A 508 -62.44 57.74 75.87
CA PRO A 508 -62.57 56.57 76.76
C PRO A 508 -63.72 55.62 76.33
N HIS A 509 -63.70 54.37 76.80
CA HIS A 509 -64.73 53.36 76.47
C HIS A 509 -66.06 53.54 77.22
N ARG A 510 -66.16 54.53 78.11
CA ARG A 510 -67.39 54.97 78.81
C ARG A 510 -67.29 56.47 79.11
N LEU A 511 -68.43 57.16 79.11
CA LEU A 511 -68.48 58.59 79.46
C LEU A 511 -69.32 58.78 80.73
N ASP A 512 -68.70 59.36 81.74
CA ASP A 512 -69.32 59.67 83.02
C ASP A 512 -69.39 61.19 83.18
N PHE A 513 -70.60 61.72 83.30
CA PHE A 513 -70.86 63.15 83.43
C PHE A 513 -70.91 63.61 84.89
N GLY A 514 -70.79 62.69 85.84
CA GLY A 514 -70.86 63.02 87.27
C GLY A 514 -72.22 63.59 87.66
N SER A 515 -72.22 64.49 88.65
CA SER A 515 -73.44 65.16 89.12
C SER A 515 -73.61 66.53 88.45
N VAL A 516 -74.75 66.76 87.81
CA VAL A 516 -75.07 67.99 87.08
C VAL A 516 -76.39 68.55 87.60
N GLN A 517 -76.43 69.84 87.94
CA GLN A 517 -77.65 70.50 88.40
C GLN A 517 -78.72 70.45 87.31
N TRP A 518 -79.97 70.17 87.69
CA TRP A 518 -81.08 70.15 86.72
C TRP A 518 -81.19 71.46 85.93
N GLY A 519 -81.36 71.36 84.61
CA GLY A 519 -81.37 72.50 83.68
C GLY A 519 -79.99 73.04 83.27
N LYS A 520 -78.89 72.54 83.85
CA LYS A 520 -77.51 72.81 83.39
C LYS A 520 -76.99 71.65 82.52
N SER A 521 -75.92 71.91 81.77
CA SER A 521 -75.32 70.95 80.84
C SER A 521 -73.86 70.69 81.20
N ALA A 522 -73.43 69.43 81.16
CA ALA A 522 -72.03 69.03 81.17
C ALA A 522 -71.64 68.38 79.84
N THR A 523 -70.37 68.44 79.47
CA THR A 523 -69.85 67.81 78.25
C THR A 523 -68.70 66.87 78.56
N GLN A 524 -68.61 65.79 77.80
CA GLN A 524 -67.50 64.85 77.79
C GLN A 524 -67.01 64.65 76.35
N LYS A 525 -65.71 64.33 76.20
CA LYS A 525 -65.07 64.13 74.90
C LYS A 525 -64.82 62.65 74.66
N LEU A 526 -65.17 62.17 73.47
CA LEU A 526 -64.84 60.83 72.98
C LEU A 526 -63.95 60.97 71.75
N ALA A 527 -62.70 60.51 71.84
CA ALA A 527 -61.84 60.40 70.67
C ALA A 527 -62.24 59.17 69.86
N VAL A 528 -62.49 59.33 68.57
CA VAL A 528 -62.67 58.25 67.59
C VAL A 528 -61.48 58.30 66.64
N THR A 529 -60.68 57.25 66.60
CA THR A 529 -59.43 57.20 65.81
C THR A 529 -59.51 56.10 64.77
N ASN A 530 -59.11 56.39 63.52
CA ASN A 530 -58.88 55.37 62.51
C ASN A 530 -57.49 54.75 62.73
N VAL A 531 -57.45 53.55 63.29
CA VAL A 531 -56.21 52.78 63.52
C VAL A 531 -55.91 51.79 62.38
N GLY A 532 -56.70 51.83 61.30
CA GLY A 532 -56.49 51.04 60.09
C GLY A 532 -55.59 51.73 59.07
N ASN A 533 -55.41 51.08 57.92
CA ASN A 533 -54.62 51.59 56.79
C ASN A 533 -55.49 51.94 55.56
N ALA A 534 -56.81 51.97 55.72
CA ALA A 534 -57.77 52.50 54.74
C ALA A 534 -58.67 53.59 55.38
N PRO A 535 -59.25 54.51 54.59
CA PRO A 535 -60.19 55.51 55.11
C PRO A 535 -61.37 54.84 55.84
N LEU A 536 -61.65 55.29 57.06
CA LEU A 536 -62.74 54.82 57.92
C LEU A 536 -63.93 55.78 57.76
N THR A 537 -65.08 55.29 57.34
CA THR A 537 -66.29 56.09 57.21
C THR A 537 -67.22 55.85 58.39
N ILE A 538 -67.37 56.87 59.25
CA ILE A 538 -68.40 56.90 60.28
C ILE A 538 -69.73 57.19 59.59
N ARG A 539 -70.64 56.21 59.60
CA ARG A 539 -71.93 56.26 58.90
C ARG A 539 -72.99 56.96 59.72
N LYS A 540 -73.02 56.70 61.02
CA LYS A 540 -74.06 57.22 61.92
C LYS A 540 -73.57 57.29 63.36
N ILE A 541 -73.93 58.37 64.04
CA ILE A 541 -73.76 58.55 65.47
C ILE A 541 -75.15 58.77 66.07
N SER A 542 -75.52 57.99 67.08
CA SER A 542 -76.85 58.10 67.70
C SER A 542 -76.86 57.68 69.17
N ILE A 543 -77.84 58.15 69.93
CA ILE A 543 -78.11 57.70 71.30
C ILE A 543 -79.25 56.69 71.23
N THR A 544 -78.97 55.41 71.47
CA THR A 544 -79.93 54.30 71.25
C THR A 544 -80.63 53.82 72.53
N ALA A 545 -80.14 54.24 73.69
CA ALA A 545 -80.76 53.96 75.00
C ALA A 545 -80.64 55.17 75.92
N GLY A 546 -81.65 55.41 76.76
CA GLY A 546 -81.72 56.52 77.73
C GLY A 546 -82.97 57.39 77.58
N VAL A 547 -83.15 58.36 78.48
CA VAL A 547 -84.27 59.31 78.40
C VAL A 547 -84.01 60.27 77.21
N PRO A 548 -84.94 60.38 76.24
CA PRO A 548 -84.77 61.22 75.07
C PRO A 548 -84.41 62.68 75.42
N GLY A 549 -83.46 63.25 74.68
CA GLY A 549 -83.04 64.65 74.82
C GLY A 549 -82.18 64.96 76.06
N ARG A 550 -81.79 63.96 76.87
CA ARG A 550 -80.91 64.16 78.04
C ARG A 550 -79.43 64.00 77.70
N PHE A 551 -79.11 63.08 76.80
CA PHE A 551 -77.81 62.97 76.18
C PHE A 551 -77.93 63.42 74.72
N THR A 552 -77.05 64.30 74.26
CA THR A 552 -76.99 64.72 72.86
C THR A 552 -75.55 64.66 72.34
N CYS A 553 -75.40 64.45 71.03
CA CYS A 553 -74.12 64.45 70.33
C CYS A 553 -74.39 64.99 68.93
N ASP A 554 -74.06 66.26 68.69
CA ASP A 554 -74.52 67.00 67.51
C ASP A 554 -73.57 66.85 66.30
N GLN A 555 -72.94 65.68 66.14
CA GLN A 555 -71.98 65.41 65.08
C GLN A 555 -72.59 64.48 64.01
N ALA A 556 -72.42 64.85 62.74
CA ALA A 556 -72.75 64.00 61.60
C ALA A 556 -71.62 62.99 61.31
N GLY A 557 -71.96 61.89 60.62
CA GLY A 557 -70.97 60.93 60.16
C GLY A 557 -69.92 61.57 59.26
N LYS A 558 -68.65 61.17 59.39
CA LYS A 558 -67.52 61.70 58.61
C LYS A 558 -66.52 60.61 58.27
N SER A 559 -65.68 60.85 57.26
CA SER A 559 -64.57 59.96 56.91
C SER A 559 -63.30 60.39 57.64
N LEU A 560 -62.52 59.42 58.12
CA LEU A 560 -61.24 59.58 58.79
C LEU A 560 -60.15 58.90 57.97
N ALA A 561 -59.14 59.66 57.55
CA ALA A 561 -57.94 59.09 56.93
C ALA A 561 -57.20 58.16 57.93
N PRO A 562 -56.36 57.21 57.46
CA PRO A 562 -55.52 56.40 58.33
C PRO A 562 -54.72 57.25 59.34
N GLY A 563 -54.82 56.92 60.63
CA GLY A 563 -54.18 57.67 61.72
C GLY A 563 -54.92 58.94 62.16
N GLU A 564 -55.95 59.37 61.43
CA GLU A 564 -56.74 60.55 61.77
C GLU A 564 -57.65 60.29 62.98
N ARG A 565 -57.83 61.32 63.81
CA ARG A 565 -58.67 61.31 65.02
C ARG A 565 -59.74 62.39 64.96
N ASP A 566 -60.98 61.99 65.25
CA ASP A 566 -62.06 62.89 65.60
C ASP A 566 -62.28 62.98 67.11
N VAL A 567 -62.85 64.08 67.56
CA VAL A 567 -63.30 64.23 68.96
C VAL A 567 -64.78 64.57 68.98
N LEU A 568 -65.59 63.60 69.33
CA LEU A 568 -67.03 63.77 69.53
C LEU A 568 -67.28 64.42 70.88
N ILE A 569 -68.07 65.49 70.89
CA ILE A 569 -68.50 66.18 72.11
C ILE A 569 -69.90 65.70 72.45
N VAL A 570 -70.01 64.92 73.52
CA VAL A 570 -71.27 64.41 74.03
C VAL A 570 -71.72 65.31 75.18
N ARG A 571 -72.97 65.74 75.18
CA ARG A 571 -73.56 66.63 76.19
C ARG A 571 -74.59 65.88 77.02
N PHE A 572 -74.63 66.16 78.32
CA PHE A 572 -75.63 65.68 79.26
C PHE A 572 -76.35 66.85 79.94
N THR A 573 -77.68 66.89 79.86
CA THR A 573 -78.56 67.93 80.44
C THR A 573 -79.70 67.26 81.21
N PRO A 574 -79.57 67.02 82.53
CA PRO A 574 -80.66 66.43 83.31
C PRO A 574 -81.80 67.42 83.53
N LEU A 575 -83.06 66.98 83.39
CA LEU A 575 -84.27 67.76 83.77
C LEU A 575 -85.01 67.14 84.96
N SER A 576 -84.42 66.13 85.60
CA SER A 576 -84.96 65.46 86.78
C SER A 576 -83.82 65.02 87.68
N ARG A 577 -84.11 64.82 88.97
CA ARG A 577 -83.16 64.23 89.91
C ARG A 577 -82.97 62.73 89.62
N GLY A 578 -81.78 62.23 89.96
CA GLY A 578 -81.45 60.80 89.88
C GLY A 578 -80.44 60.44 88.80
N THR A 579 -80.01 59.18 88.80
CA THR A 579 -79.01 58.66 87.86
C THR A 579 -79.66 58.28 86.54
N LEU A 580 -79.19 58.89 85.46
CA LEU A 580 -79.58 58.58 84.09
C LEU A 580 -78.46 57.82 83.39
N LYS A 581 -78.84 56.80 82.62
CA LYS A 581 -77.93 56.00 81.80
C LYS A 581 -78.32 56.11 80.34
N GLY A 582 -77.36 55.96 79.45
CA GLY A 582 -77.60 55.86 78.02
C GLY A 582 -76.50 55.13 77.28
N ILE A 583 -76.66 54.96 75.97
CA ILE A 583 -75.64 54.36 75.09
C ILE A 583 -75.46 55.26 73.88
N LEU A 584 -74.23 55.74 73.68
CA LEU A 584 -73.81 56.32 72.42
C LEU A 584 -73.39 55.18 71.49
N GLN A 585 -74.01 55.11 70.32
CA GLN A 585 -73.69 54.15 69.28
C GLN A 585 -72.99 54.86 68.10
N VAL A 586 -71.81 54.36 67.74
CA VAL A 586 -71.03 54.80 66.57
C VAL A 586 -71.02 53.66 65.56
N GLU A 587 -71.62 53.88 64.39
CA GLU A 587 -71.67 52.92 63.28
C GLU A 587 -70.69 53.35 62.19
N SER A 588 -69.88 52.42 61.68
CA SER A 588 -68.85 52.67 60.67
C SER A 588 -68.67 51.48 59.72
N ASP A 589 -67.84 51.65 58.69
CA ASP A 589 -67.37 50.58 57.81
C ASP A 589 -66.13 49.82 58.34
N ALA A 590 -65.74 50.04 59.60
CA ALA A 590 -64.56 49.41 60.18
C ALA A 590 -64.63 47.88 60.17
N ALA A 591 -63.57 47.22 59.70
CA ALA A 591 -63.50 45.76 59.60
C ALA A 591 -63.41 45.07 60.97
N ASN A 592 -62.81 45.72 61.98
CA ASN A 592 -62.67 45.15 63.32
C ASN A 592 -63.95 45.29 64.17
N GLN A 593 -64.65 46.42 64.06
CA GLN A 593 -65.83 46.69 64.88
C GLN A 593 -66.78 47.68 64.16
N PRO A 594 -67.70 47.17 63.32
CA PRO A 594 -68.62 48.03 62.56
C PRO A 594 -69.54 48.89 63.43
N VAL A 595 -69.87 48.43 64.64
CA VAL A 595 -70.71 49.17 65.61
C VAL A 595 -70.06 49.18 66.99
N ILE A 596 -69.76 50.37 67.50
CA ILE A 596 -69.25 50.58 68.87
C ILE A 596 -70.35 51.16 69.74
N ARG A 597 -70.49 50.62 70.96
CA ARG A 597 -71.43 51.10 71.98
C ARG A 597 -70.66 51.62 73.19
N ILE A 598 -70.81 52.90 73.48
CA ILE A 598 -70.15 53.60 74.58
C ILE A 598 -71.20 53.90 75.66
N PRO A 599 -71.11 53.28 76.84
CA PRO A 599 -72.02 53.56 77.95
C PRO A 599 -71.89 55.00 78.46
N LEU A 600 -73.02 55.64 78.71
CA LEU A 600 -73.15 56.99 79.24
C LEU A 600 -73.80 56.94 80.63
N THR A 601 -73.26 57.69 81.58
CA THR A 601 -73.83 57.81 82.93
C THR A 601 -73.77 59.26 83.44
N GLY A 602 -74.79 59.73 84.12
CA GLY A 602 -74.79 61.04 84.79
C GLY A 602 -75.91 61.15 85.80
N ARG A 603 -75.77 62.00 86.82
CA ARG A 603 -76.76 62.18 87.89
C ARG A 603 -77.28 63.62 87.94
N GLY A 604 -78.60 63.80 87.89
CA GLY A 604 -79.25 65.09 88.15
C GLY A 604 -79.42 65.34 89.65
N TYR A 605 -79.12 66.56 90.12
CA TYR A 605 -79.40 67.00 91.51
C TYR A 605 -80.17 68.32 91.59
#